data_AF-A0A520GXC3-F1
#
_entry.id   AF-A0A520GXC3-F1
#
_cell.length_a   1.000
_cell.length_b   1.000
_cell.length_c   1.000
_cell.angle_alpha   90.00
_cell.angle_beta   90.00
_cell.angle_gamma   90.00
#
_symmetry.space_group_name_H-M   'P 1'
#
loop_
_entity.id
_entity.type
_entity.pdbx_description
1 polymer ?
#
loop_
_entity_poly.entity_id
_entity_poly.type
_entity_poly.pdbx_seq_one_letter_code
_entity_poly.pdbx_strand_id
1 'polypeptide(L)'
;DERVVIGAWPPPRAVADFTQAYLDVMFSYPAVRDVLLWGLSDRYSWIEGFEPRSDGARRRPCPYDDAFVAKPMRAAIAAAIAAAPARS
;
A
#
# COMPACT_ATOMS: atom_id res chain seq x y z
N ASP A 1 -0.71 -9.76 25.28
CA ASP A 1 -1.86 -10.60 24.91
C ASP A 1 -2.62 -9.86 23.80
N GLU A 2 -2.03 -9.83 22.60
CA GLU A 2 -2.59 -9.13 21.44
C GLU A 2 -3.29 -10.17 20.58
N ARG A 3 -4.60 -10.32 20.79
CA ARG A 3 -5.42 -11.13 19.90
C ARG A 3 -5.55 -10.38 18.58
N VAL A 4 -4.79 -10.81 17.58
CA VAL A 4 -5.07 -10.46 16.18
C VAL A 4 -6.49 -10.94 15.88
N VAL A 5 -7.45 -10.02 15.83
CA VAL A 5 -8.81 -10.33 15.42
C VAL A 5 -8.75 -10.67 13.93
N ILE A 6 -8.81 -11.96 13.62
CA ILE A 6 -8.93 -12.45 12.25
C ILE A 6 -10.24 -11.87 11.68
N GLY A 7 -10.12 -10.82 10.86
CA GLY A 7 -11.24 -10.05 10.30
C GLY A 7 -11.14 -8.53 10.47
N ALA A 8 -10.35 -8.03 11.43
CA ALA A 8 -10.14 -6.59 11.58
C ALA A 8 -9.21 -6.06 10.47
N TRP A 9 -9.61 -4.95 9.83
CA TRP A 9 -8.78 -4.32 8.81
C TRP A 9 -7.51 -3.73 9.44
N PRO A 10 -6.32 -3.94 8.85
CA PRO A 10 -5.09 -3.36 9.37
C PRO A 10 -5.19 -1.82 9.45
N PRO A 11 -4.67 -1.20 10.52
CA PRO A 11 -4.60 0.25 10.61
C PRO A 11 -3.75 0.79 9.45
N PRO A 12 -3.93 2.06 9.04
CA PRO A 12 -3.17 2.66 7.92
C PRO A 12 -1.66 2.52 8.05
N ARG A 13 -1.14 2.50 9.28
CA ARG A 13 0.28 2.28 9.55
C ARG A 13 0.73 0.85 9.22
N ALA A 14 -0.03 -0.17 9.64
CA ALA A 14 0.28 -1.55 9.33
C ALA A 14 0.29 -1.79 7.81
N VAL A 15 -0.65 -1.19 7.06
CA VAL A 15 -0.65 -1.25 5.59
C VAL A 15 0.63 -0.62 5.00
N ALA A 16 1.09 0.51 5.56
CA ALA A 16 2.34 1.14 5.12
C ALA A 16 3.57 0.28 5.44
N ASP A 17 3.61 -0.36 6.61
CA ASP A 17 4.70 -1.24 7.01
C ASP A 17 4.75 -2.48 6.10
N PHE A 18 3.60 -3.09 5.76
CA PHE A 18 3.53 -4.15 4.74
C PHE A 18 3.99 -3.67 3.36
N THR A 19 3.61 -2.45 2.95
CA THR A 19 4.02 -1.87 1.68
C THR A 19 5.54 -1.70 1.61
N GLN A 20 6.14 -1.16 2.68
CA GLN A 20 7.58 -0.99 2.81
C GLN A 20 8.29 -2.35 2.72
N ALA A 21 7.88 -3.32 3.54
CA ALA A 21 8.51 -4.64 3.58
C ALA A 21 8.45 -5.36 2.23
N TYR A 22 7.32 -5.26 1.53
CA TYR A 22 7.18 -5.81 0.18
C TYR A 22 8.14 -5.14 -0.81
N LEU A 23 8.20 -3.80 -0.80
CA LEU A 23 9.08 -3.06 -1.71
C LEU A 23 10.56 -3.24 -1.38
N ASP A 24 10.93 -3.36 -0.11
CA ASP A 24 12.32 -3.66 0.30
C ASP A 24 12.78 -4.99 -0.29
N VAL A 25 11.93 -6.02 -0.24
CA VAL A 25 12.20 -7.31 -0.89
C VAL A 25 12.26 -7.16 -2.41
N MET A 26 11.27 -6.52 -3.04
CA MET A 26 11.26 -6.38 -4.50
C MET A 26 12.47 -5.57 -5.01
N PHE A 27 12.87 -4.54 -4.28
CA PHE A 27 14.00 -3.72 -4.66
C PHE A 27 15.36 -4.35 -4.37
N SER A 28 15.44 -5.42 -3.56
CA SER A 28 16.67 -6.19 -3.42
C SER A 28 17.07 -6.93 -4.71
N TYR A 29 16.15 -7.09 -5.67
CA TYR A 29 16.43 -7.70 -6.98
C TYR A 29 16.83 -6.62 -7.99
N PRO A 30 18.09 -6.52 -8.46
CA PRO A 30 18.55 -5.48 -9.37
C PRO A 30 17.76 -5.40 -10.69
N ALA A 31 17.18 -6.51 -11.13
CA ALA A 31 16.39 -6.61 -12.36
C ALA A 31 15.02 -5.89 -12.31
N VAL A 32 14.50 -5.57 -11.12
CA VAL A 32 13.26 -4.78 -10.98
C VAL A 32 13.56 -3.33 -11.30
N ARG A 33 13.03 -2.81 -12.42
CA ARG A 33 13.29 -1.44 -12.86
C ARG A 33 12.12 -0.49 -12.69
N ASP A 34 10.91 -1.03 -12.70
CA ASP A 34 9.68 -0.24 -12.68
C ASP A 34 8.73 -0.73 -11.59
N VAL A 35 8.02 0.22 -10.98
CA VAL A 35 6.90 -0.06 -10.07
C VAL A 35 5.71 0.74 -10.55
N LEU A 36 4.59 0.06 -10.75
CA LEU A 36 3.34 0.66 -11.17
C LEU A 36 2.30 0.48 -10.07
N LEU A 37 1.63 1.58 -9.71
CA LEU A 37 0.52 1.57 -8.78
C LEU A 37 -0.78 1.41 -9.55
N TRP A 38 -1.56 0.38 -9.21
CA TRP A 38 -2.86 0.14 -9.83
C TRP A 38 -3.99 1.01 -9.23
N GLY A 39 -3.74 2.31 -9.20
CA GLY A 39 -4.62 3.32 -8.61
C GLY A 39 -3.87 4.33 -7.76
N LEU A 40 -4.21 5.61 -7.92
CA LEU A 40 -3.59 6.71 -7.19
C LEU A 40 -4.37 7.08 -5.92
N SER A 41 -5.69 7.21 -6.01
CA SER A 41 -6.58 7.64 -4.92
C SER A 41 -7.65 6.61 -4.65
N ASP A 42 -7.97 6.43 -3.36
CA ASP A 42 -9.06 5.57 -2.89
C ASP A 42 -10.39 5.94 -3.56
N ARG A 43 -10.60 7.21 -3.97
CA ARG A 43 -11.82 7.70 -4.63
C ARG A 43 -12.16 6.95 -5.92
N TYR A 44 -11.14 6.52 -6.66
CA TYR A 44 -11.28 5.91 -7.98
C TYR A 44 -10.80 4.46 -8.01
N SER A 45 -10.64 3.84 -6.84
CA SER A 45 -10.18 2.47 -6.76
C SER A 45 -11.19 1.51 -7.39
N TRP A 46 -10.71 0.71 -8.35
CA TRP A 46 -11.48 -0.35 -9.00
C TRP A 46 -11.95 -1.44 -8.02
N ILE A 47 -11.23 -1.63 -6.90
CA ILE A 47 -11.45 -2.78 -6.00
C ILE A 47 -12.80 -2.71 -5.30
N GLU A 48 -13.36 -1.51 -5.12
CA GLU A 48 -14.63 -1.36 -4.41
C GLU A 48 -15.80 -1.94 -5.22
N GLY A 49 -15.70 -1.97 -6.55
CA GLY A 49 -16.69 -2.61 -7.42
C GLY A 49 -16.42 -4.10 -7.69
N PHE A 50 -15.17 -4.55 -7.52
CA PHE A 50 -14.77 -5.92 -7.82
C PHE A 50 -14.81 -6.83 -6.59
N GLU A 51 -14.33 -6.34 -5.44
CA GLU A 51 -14.21 -7.11 -4.22
C GLU A 51 -14.58 -6.25 -2.99
N PRO A 52 -15.85 -5.81 -2.86
CA PRO A 52 -16.27 -5.01 -1.72
C PRO A 52 -16.05 -5.77 -0.40
N ARG A 53 -15.85 -5.03 0.70
CA ARG A 53 -15.76 -5.65 2.02
C ARG A 53 -17.13 -6.11 2.49
N SER A 54 -17.17 -7.23 3.22
CA SER A 54 -18.40 -7.77 3.79
C SER A 54 -19.03 -6.87 4.86
N ASP A 55 -18.24 -6.02 5.52
CA ASP A 55 -18.71 -5.05 6.51
C ASP A 55 -19.10 -3.68 5.92
N GLY A 56 -19.06 -3.54 4.60
CA GLY A 56 -19.41 -2.29 3.89
C GLY A 56 -18.40 -1.15 4.03
N ALA A 57 -17.31 -1.33 4.79
CA ALA A 57 -16.24 -0.34 4.83
C ALA A 57 -15.47 -0.34 3.50
N ARG A 58 -14.80 0.78 3.19
CA ARG A 58 -13.93 0.89 2.00
C ARG A 58 -12.60 0.19 2.23
N ARG A 59 -12.04 -0.47 1.21
CA ARG A 59 -10.73 -1.14 1.28
C ARG A 59 -9.57 -0.18 1.37
N ARG A 60 -9.69 1.03 0.82
CA ARG A 60 -8.64 2.06 0.87
C ARG A 60 -7.25 1.55 0.41
N PRO A 61 -7.10 0.99 -0.81
CA PRO A 61 -5.85 0.33 -1.22
C PRO A 61 -4.78 1.29 -1.75
N CYS A 62 -5.08 2.57 -1.97
CA CYS A 62 -4.20 3.49 -2.70
C CYS A 62 -3.31 4.33 -1.76
N PRO A 63 -2.25 4.98 -2.27
CA PRO A 63 -1.40 5.85 -1.45
C PRO A 63 -2.05 7.17 -1.03
N TYR A 64 -3.15 7.57 -1.68
CA TYR A 64 -3.92 8.76 -1.34
C TYR A 64 -5.37 8.39 -1.02
N ASP A 65 -5.99 9.13 -0.11
CA ASP A 65 -7.40 8.91 0.24
C ASP A 65 -8.36 9.59 -0.76
N ASP A 66 -9.64 9.64 -0.39
CA ASP A 66 -10.72 10.16 -1.23
C ASP A 66 -10.65 11.66 -1.53
N ALA A 67 -9.93 12.39 -0.68
CA ALA A 67 -9.68 13.82 -0.79
C ALA A 67 -8.28 14.11 -1.35
N PHE A 68 -7.59 13.10 -1.90
CA PHE A 68 -6.21 13.18 -2.35
C PHE A 68 -5.21 13.53 -1.24
N VAL A 69 -5.54 13.27 0.02
CA VAL A 69 -4.61 13.43 1.13
C VAL A 69 -3.68 12.21 1.18
N ALA A 70 -2.38 12.47 1.32
CA ALA A 70 -1.36 11.44 1.38
C ALA A 70 -1.57 10.53 2.62
N LYS A 71 -1.59 9.22 2.39
CA LYS A 71 -1.63 8.20 3.45
C LYS A 71 -0.19 7.78 3.82
N PRO A 72 0.03 7.14 4.99
CA PRO A 72 1.34 6.61 5.36
C PRO A 72 1.98 5.70 4.29
N MET A 73 1.17 4.99 3.51
CA MET A 73 1.61 4.19 2.36
C MET A 73 2.43 5.00 1.35
N ARG A 74 2.05 6.25 1.05
CA ARG A 74 2.81 7.13 0.15
C ARG A 74 4.24 7.35 0.65
N ALA A 75 4.39 7.58 1.95
CA ALA A 75 5.69 7.79 2.57
C ALA A 75 6.56 6.53 2.55
N ALA A 76 5.97 5.36 2.81
CA ALA A 76 6.65 4.08 2.66
C ALA A 76 7.14 3.86 1.22
N ILE A 77 6.29 4.04 0.20
CA ILE A 77 6.71 3.91 -1.20
C ILE A 77 7.91 4.82 -1.51
N ALA A 78 7.86 6.08 -1.09
CA ALA A 78 8.96 7.02 -1.30
C ALA A 78 10.26 6.59 -0.58
N ALA A 79 10.14 6.09 0.66
CA ALA A 79 11.27 5.63 1.45
C ALA A 79 11.93 4.39 0.83
N ALA A 80 11.14 3.39 0.41
CA ALA A 80 11.65 2.21 -0.28
C ALA A 80 12.38 2.55 -1.58
N ILE A 81 11.82 3.46 -2.39
CA ILE A 81 12.47 3.91 -3.63
C ILE A 81 13.80 4.62 -3.33
N ALA A 82 13.82 5.52 -2.33
CA ALA A 82 15.04 6.23 -1.95
C ALA A 82 16.14 5.31 -1.39
N ALA A 83 15.74 4.21 -0.73
CA ALA A 83 16.66 3.21 -0.17
C ALA A 83 17.09 2.15 -1.20
N ALA A 84 16.47 2.10 -2.38
CA ALA A 84 16.77 1.09 -3.38
C ALA A 84 18.22 1.20 -3.89
N PRO A 85 18.93 0.08 -4.14
CA PRO A 85 20.25 0.12 -4.75
C PRO A 85 20.22 0.80 -6.13
N ALA A 86 21.33 1.44 -6.50
CA ALA A 86 21.49 2.01 -7.83
C ALA A 86 21.31 0.93 -8.91
N ARG A 87 20.52 1.27 -9.94
CA ARG A 87 20.26 0.41 -11.08
C ARG A 87 21.26 0.75 -12.18
N SER A 88 21.86 -0.26 -12.80
CA SER A 88 22.71 -0.14 -14.01
C SER A 88 21.94 -0.50 -15.27
#